data_AF-A0A562RTZ8-F1
#
_entry.id   AF-A0A562RTZ8-F1
#
_cell.length_a   1.000
_cell.length_b   1.000
_cell.length_c   1.000
_cell.angle_alpha   90.00
_cell.angle_beta   90.00
_cell.angle_gamma   90.00
#
_symmetry.space_group_name_H-M   'P 1'
#
loop_
_entity.id
_entity.type
_entity.pdbx_description
1 polymer ?
#
loop_
_entity_poly.entity_id
_entity_poly.type
_entity_poly.pdbx_seq_one_letter_code
_entity_poly.pdbx_strand_id
1 'polypeptide(L)'
;MFKKTFMGGLLLVGGLFFLLLKGIAGFMEMDFEAADLTLEAMIPAERLAWVDRLPWEILQTAADAVLLAPLYVLLIAMGIFLLILGGIMDK
;
A
#
# COMPACT_ATOMS: atom_id res chain seq x y z
N MET A 1 1.88 -3.52 22.50
CA MET A 1 0.80 -2.54 22.66
C MET A 1 1.04 -1.30 21.80
N PHE A 2 1.64 -0.21 22.30
CA PHE A 2 1.66 1.10 21.62
C PHE A 2 2.26 1.10 20.20
N LYS A 3 3.36 0.39 19.96
CA LYS A 3 4.10 0.49 18.68
C LYS A 3 3.31 0.01 17.45
N LYS A 4 2.58 -1.11 17.55
CA LYS A 4 1.84 -1.68 16.41
C LYS A 4 0.59 -0.87 16.11
N THR A 5 -0.16 -0.51 17.14
CA THR A 5 -1.37 0.30 17.02
C THR A 5 -1.04 1.73 16.57
N PHE A 6 0.03 2.32 17.08
CA PHE A 6 0.54 3.63 16.64
C PHE A 6 1.00 3.60 15.19
N MET A 7 1.78 2.58 14.79
CA MET A 7 2.24 2.44 13.41
C MET A 7 1.06 2.17 12.46
N GLY A 8 0.10 1.35 12.87
CA GLY A 8 -1.14 1.12 12.11
C GLY A 8 -1.95 2.41 11.92
N GLY A 9 -2.08 3.22 12.97
CA GLY A 9 -2.69 4.55 12.90
C GLY A 9 -1.94 5.50 11.95
N LEU A 10 -0.61 5.53 12.02
CA LEU A 10 0.23 6.35 11.14
C LEU A 10 0.04 5.97 9.66
N LEU A 11 0.04 4.66 9.36
CA LEU A 11 -0.19 4.15 8.00
C LEU A 11 -1.58 4.51 7.49
N LEU A 12 -2.61 4.39 8.34
CA LEU A 12 -3.97 4.80 8.00
C LEU A 12 -4.09 6.30 7.69
N VAL A 13 -3.52 7.14 8.56
CA VAL A 13 -3.50 8.60 8.33
C VAL A 13 -2.74 8.94 7.04
N GLY A 14 -1.58 8.31 6.81
CA GLY A 14 -0.81 8.49 5.58
C GLY A 14 -1.59 8.06 4.34
N GLY A 15 -2.24 6.89 4.37
CA GLY A 15 -3.04 6.39 3.26
C GLY A 15 -4.26 7.27 2.97
N LEU A 16 -4.98 7.71 4.00
CA LEU A 16 -6.10 8.65 3.85
C LEU A 16 -5.65 10.01 3.32
N PHE A 17 -4.47 10.48 3.73
CA PHE A 17 -3.89 11.71 3.22
C PHE A 17 -3.59 11.61 1.71
N PHE A 18 -2.97 10.52 1.25
CA PHE A 18 -2.75 10.28 -0.18
C PHE A 18 -4.08 10.14 -0.96
N LEU A 19 -5.09 9.49 -0.37
CA LEU A 19 -6.41 9.40 -0.98
C LEU A 19 -7.06 10.78 -1.15
N LEU A 20 -6.94 11.64 -0.14
CA LEU A 20 -7.43 13.01 -0.18
C LEU A 20 -6.69 13.83 -1.25
N LEU A 21 -5.36 13.70 -1.35
CA LEU A 21 -4.58 14.35 -2.40
C LEU A 21 -4.99 13.88 -3.79
N LYS A 22 -5.24 12.59 -3.99
CA LYS A 22 -5.77 12.05 -5.26
C LYS A 22 -7.14 12.66 -5.58
N GLY A 23 -8.00 12.81 -4.58
CA GLY A 23 -9.28 13.47 -4.72
C GLY A 23 -9.13 14.93 -5.18
N ILE A 24 -8.26 15.70 -4.53
CA ILE A 24 -7.97 17.09 -4.89
C ILE A 24 -7.36 17.18 -6.31
N ALA A 25 -6.41 16.31 -6.64
CA ALA A 25 -5.78 16.27 -7.96
C ALA A 25 -6.81 16.02 -9.07
N GLY A 26 -7.78 15.13 -8.84
CA GLY A 26 -8.88 14.89 -9.76
C GLY A 26 -9.81 16.11 -9.93
N PHE A 27 -9.99 16.94 -8.91
CA PHE A 27 -10.71 18.21 -9.03
C PHE A 27 -9.92 19.29 -9.79
N MET A 28 -8.60 19.21 -9.79
CA MET A 28 -7.73 20.16 -10.48
C MET A 28 -7.46 19.79 -11.94
N GLU A 29 -8.16 18.77 -12.48
CA GLU A 29 -7.91 18.20 -13.82
C GLU A 29 -6.43 17.85 -14.04
N MET A 30 -5.72 17.52 -12.96
CA MET A 30 -4.36 17.02 -13.07
C MET A 30 -4.45 15.54 -13.43
N ASP A 31 -3.78 15.12 -14.51
CA ASP A 31 -3.61 13.73 -14.91
C ASP A 31 -2.68 12.98 -13.94
N PHE A 32 -3.07 12.90 -12.67
CA PHE A 32 -2.48 12.00 -11.70
C PHE A 32 -3.14 10.64 -11.88
N GLU A 33 -2.55 9.80 -12.72
CA GLU A 33 -3.05 8.44 -12.87
C GLU A 33 -2.77 7.65 -11.60
N ALA A 34 -3.70 6.77 -11.23
CA ALA A 34 -3.50 5.89 -10.08
C ALA A 34 -2.24 5.01 -10.22
N ALA A 35 -1.77 4.82 -11.46
CA ALA A 35 -0.56 4.11 -11.83
C ALA A 35 0.72 4.81 -11.37
N ASP A 36 0.75 6.14 -11.28
CA ASP A 36 1.94 6.92 -10.88
C ASP A 36 2.26 6.80 -9.39
N LEU A 37 1.27 6.37 -8.59
CA LEU A 37 1.39 6.20 -7.15
C LEU A 37 1.37 4.72 -6.78
N THR A 38 2.06 3.87 -7.54
CA THR A 38 2.21 2.44 -7.28
C THR A 38 3.63 2.11 -6.80
N LEU A 39 3.82 0.91 -6.22
CA LEU A 39 5.17 0.45 -5.86
C LEU A 39 6.01 0.18 -7.11
N GLU A 40 5.38 -0.28 -8.20
CA GLU A 40 6.04 -0.47 -9.49
C GLU A 40 6.63 0.84 -10.03
N ALA A 41 5.86 1.95 -9.98
CA ALA A 41 6.35 3.24 -10.44
C ALA A 41 7.46 3.83 -9.54
N MET A 42 7.49 3.48 -8.25
CA MET A 42 8.43 4.05 -7.26
C MET A 42 9.71 3.23 -7.08
N ILE A 43 9.69 1.93 -7.40
CA ILE A 43 10.80 1.01 -7.17
C ILE A 43 11.43 0.63 -8.52
N PRO A 44 12.75 0.78 -8.69
CA PRO A 44 13.42 0.36 -9.92
C PRO A 44 13.17 -1.11 -10.25
N ALA A 45 12.89 -1.41 -11.52
CA ALA A 45 12.53 -2.75 -11.99
C ALA A 45 13.58 -3.82 -11.62
N GLU A 46 14.88 -3.47 -11.53
CA GLU A 46 15.92 -4.42 -11.13
C GLU A 46 15.71 -4.95 -9.70
N ARG A 47 15.07 -4.14 -8.84
CA ARG A 47 14.72 -4.53 -7.46
C ARG A 47 13.42 -5.31 -7.37
N LEU A 48 12.65 -5.40 -8.46
CA LEU A 48 11.40 -6.16 -8.54
C LEU A 48 11.56 -7.51 -9.27
N ALA A 49 12.68 -7.73 -9.98
CA ALA A 49 12.99 -8.96 -10.71
C ALA A 49 13.05 -10.25 -9.86
N TRP A 50 12.92 -10.16 -8.54
CA TRP A 50 12.74 -11.33 -7.67
C TRP A 50 11.32 -11.87 -7.69
N VAL A 51 10.31 -11.06 -8.04
CA VAL A 51 8.90 -11.46 -8.14
C VAL A 51 8.74 -12.52 -9.23
N ASP A 52 9.37 -12.31 -10.39
CA ASP A 52 9.39 -13.27 -11.50
C ASP A 52 10.06 -14.61 -11.14
N ARG A 53 10.84 -14.65 -10.05
CA ARG A 53 11.57 -15.85 -9.59
C ARG A 53 10.82 -16.63 -8.51
N LEU A 54 9.61 -16.19 -8.13
CA LEU A 54 8.81 -16.90 -7.14
C LEU A 54 8.36 -18.26 -7.70
N PRO A 55 8.49 -19.36 -6.92
CA PRO A 55 8.27 -20.71 -7.41
C PRO A 55 6.80 -21.08 -7.64
N TRP A 56 5.86 -20.28 -7.10
CA TRP A 56 4.44 -20.52 -7.18
C TRP A 56 3.73 -19.35 -7.86
N GLU A 57 2.90 -19.67 -8.86
CA GLU A 57 2.08 -18.70 -9.60
C GLU A 57 1.22 -17.85 -8.67
N ILE A 58 0.65 -18.46 -7.61
CA ILE A 58 -0.14 -17.76 -6.60
C ILE A 58 0.67 -16.65 -5.90
N LEU A 59 1.95 -16.89 -5.61
CA LEU A 59 2.81 -15.89 -4.98
C LEU A 59 3.17 -14.78 -5.96
N GLN A 60 3.34 -15.09 -7.24
CA GLN A 60 3.53 -14.09 -8.30
C GLN A 60 2.30 -13.20 -8.43
N THR A 61 1.11 -13.79 -8.60
CA THR A 61 -0.14 -13.03 -8.69
C THR A 61 -0.36 -12.14 -7.46
N ALA A 62 -0.05 -12.64 -6.26
CA ALA A 62 -0.18 -11.85 -5.04
C ALA A 62 0.84 -10.70 -4.98
N ALA A 63 2.09 -10.93 -5.40
CA ALA A 63 3.11 -9.90 -5.46
C ALA A 63 2.75 -8.83 -6.51
N ASP A 64 2.30 -9.22 -7.69
CA ASP A 64 1.85 -8.31 -8.75
C ASP A 64 0.67 -7.46 -8.29
N ALA A 65 -0.31 -8.08 -7.60
CA ALA A 65 -1.44 -7.37 -7.03
C ALA A 65 -0.98 -6.30 -6.00
N VAL A 66 0.09 -6.56 -5.24
CA VAL A 66 0.65 -5.59 -4.30
C VAL A 66 1.44 -4.51 -5.04
N LEU A 67 2.20 -4.86 -6.07
CA LEU A 67 3.03 -3.90 -6.81
C LEU A 67 2.20 -2.90 -7.61
N LEU A 68 1.13 -3.38 -8.24
CA LEU A 68 0.20 -2.59 -9.06
C LEU A 68 -0.85 -1.86 -8.22
N ALA A 69 -1.00 -2.20 -6.94
CA ALA A 69 -1.95 -1.51 -6.08
C ALA A 69 -1.50 -0.06 -5.84
N PRO A 70 -2.44 0.90 -5.88
CA PRO A 70 -2.14 2.27 -5.47
C PRO A 70 -1.66 2.32 -4.02
N LEU A 71 -0.64 3.13 -3.75
CA LEU A 71 0.03 3.22 -2.45
C LEU A 71 -0.95 3.54 -1.31
N TYR A 72 -1.95 4.40 -1.54
CA TYR A 72 -2.97 4.70 -0.54
C TYR A 72 -3.76 3.44 -0.11
N VAL A 73 -4.03 2.51 -1.05
CA VAL A 73 -4.72 1.25 -0.74
C VAL A 73 -3.84 0.38 0.15
N LEU A 74 -2.56 0.25 -0.20
CA LEU A 74 -1.59 -0.54 0.57
C LEU A 74 -1.43 0.00 2.00
N LEU A 75 -1.30 1.32 2.15
CA LEU A 75 -1.16 1.99 3.44
C LEU A 75 -2.40 1.80 4.32
N ILE A 76 -3.60 1.97 3.75
CA ILE A 76 -4.86 1.75 4.46
C ILE A 76 -5.00 0.28 4.87
N ALA A 77 -4.79 -0.65 3.94
CA ALA A 77 -4.93 -2.08 4.19
C ALA A 77 -3.95 -2.56 5.27
N MET A 78 -2.68 -2.15 5.18
CA MET A 78 -1.66 -2.49 6.17
C MET A 78 -1.93 -1.83 7.52
N GLY A 79 -2.41 -0.58 7.52
CA GLY A 79 -2.81 0.13 8.73
C GLY A 79 -3.95 -0.57 9.47
N ILE A 80 -5.01 -0.95 8.76
CA ILE A 80 -6.14 -1.74 9.31
C ILE A 80 -5.64 -3.08 9.83
N PHE A 81 -4.81 -3.79 9.06
CA PHE A 81 -4.23 -5.06 9.49
C PHE A 81 -3.46 -4.95 10.80
N LEU A 82 -2.58 -3.94 10.94
CA LEU A 82 -1.83 -3.71 12.18
C LEU A 82 -2.71 -3.31 13.36
N LEU A 83 -3.79 -2.56 13.13
CA LEU A 83 -4.75 -2.22 14.19
C LEU A 83 -5.49 -3.47 14.68
N ILE A 84 -5.98 -4.31 13.76
CA ILE A 84 -6.67 -5.56 14.10
C ILE A 84 -5.71 -6.50 14.84
N LEU A 85 -4.49 -6.68 14.33
CA LEU A 85 -3.49 -7.55 14.95
C LEU A 85 -3.04 -7.02 16.32
N GLY A 86 -2.92 -5.70 16.46
CA GLY A 86 -2.69 -5.04 17.74
C GLY A 86 -3.82 -5.30 18.75
N GLY A 87 -5.08 -5.25 18.32
CA GLY A 87 -6.25 -5.48 19.17
C GLY A 87 -6.56 -6.95 19.47
N ILE A 88 -6.27 -7.89 18.56
CA ILE A 88 -6.47 -9.33 18.76
C ILE A 88 -5.36 -9.92 19.63
N MET A 89 -4.09 -9.56 19.40
CA MET A 89 -2.97 -10.03 20.23
C MET A 89 -2.92 -9.39 21.63
N ASP A 90 -3.80 -8.42 21.90
CA ASP A 90 -4.00 -7.82 23.23
C ASP A 90 -5.06 -8.60 24.06
N LYS A 91 -5.71 -9.63 23.50
CA LYS A 91 -6.52 -10.62 24.24
C LYS A 91 -5.68 -11.84 24.61
#